data_AF-A0A9Q6YGB3-F1
#
_entry.id   AF-A0A9Q6YGB3-F1
#
_cell.length_a   1.000
_cell.length_b   1.000
_cell.length_c   1.000
_cell.angle_alpha   90.00
_cell.angle_beta   90.00
_cell.angle_gamma   90.00
#
_symmetry.space_group_name_H-M   'P 1'
#
loop_
_entity.id
_entity.type
_entity.pdbx_description
1 polymer ?
#
loop_
_entity_poly.entity_id
_entity_poly.type
_entity_poly.pdbx_seq_one_letter_code
_entity_poly.pdbx_strand_id
1 'polypeptide(L)'
;MYKQQYLNVVHTQEVGSWKLGANTGVFLGDEDGAAKSGQMDNKTYTAMLSAKKGTSTFYVGLQQVHGSTGWMRVNGAGGGSLANDSFITSYDNAGEKSWQLRHDYDFVGWGIPGLTLMNRYISGDNVHIGSTDNGKEWGRESEIAYVIQSGAFKNLSLKWRNSTLRRDFSNFSMDDNRVIINYPIKFL
;
A
#
# COMPACT_ATOMS: atom_id res chain seq x y z
N MET A 1 -15.67 -3.49 -19.77
CA MET A 1 -14.67 -2.45 -20.06
C MET A 1 -15.09 -1.20 -19.31
N TYR A 2 -14.12 -0.49 -18.75
CA TYR A 2 -14.34 0.75 -18.01
C TYR A 2 -13.42 1.82 -18.61
N LYS A 3 -13.73 3.09 -18.34
CA LYS A 3 -12.84 4.22 -18.61
C LYS A 3 -12.42 4.81 -17.27
N GLN A 4 -11.16 5.21 -17.16
CA GLN A 4 -10.63 5.79 -15.93
C GLN A 4 -9.65 6.91 -16.23
N GLN A 5 -9.77 7.99 -15.48
CA GLN A 5 -8.87 9.13 -15.49
C GLN A 5 -8.11 9.17 -14.16
N TYR A 6 -6.84 9.55 -14.21
CA TYR A 6 -5.99 9.64 -13.03
C TYR A 6 -5.21 10.95 -13.05
N LEU A 7 -5.33 11.72 -11.98
CA LEU A 7 -4.49 12.89 -11.71
C LEU A 7 -3.65 12.61 -10.48
N ASN A 8 -2.35 12.87 -10.57
CA ASN A 8 -1.41 12.71 -9.47
C ASN A 8 -0.58 13.97 -9.25
N VAL A 9 -0.34 14.29 -7.98
CA VAL A 9 0.59 15.33 -7.56
C VAL A 9 1.53 14.74 -6.51
N VAL A 10 2.82 14.79 -6.81
CA VAL A 10 3.88 14.36 -5.88
C VAL A 10 4.76 15.56 -5.58
N HIS A 11 4.95 15.85 -4.29
CA HIS A 11 5.79 16.92 -3.82
C HIS A 11 6.69 16.45 -2.68
N THR A 12 7.86 17.07 -2.57
CA THR A 12 8.83 16.80 -1.52
C THR A 12 9.50 18.12 -1.15
N GLN A 13 9.59 18.37 0.16
CA GLN A 13 10.10 19.61 0.72
C GLN A 13 11.05 19.31 1.89
N GLU A 14 12.23 19.92 1.86
CA GLU A 14 13.14 19.93 3.01
C GLU A 14 12.71 21.05 3.98
N VAL A 15 12.57 20.74 5.27
CA VAL A 15 12.22 21.66 6.36
C VAL A 15 13.15 21.43 7.54
N GLY A 16 14.24 22.21 7.61
CA GLY A 16 15.30 21.99 8.59
C GLY A 16 15.95 20.61 8.39
N SER A 17 15.97 19.78 9.43
CA SER A 17 16.49 18.40 9.36
C SER A 17 15.48 17.37 8.85
N TRP A 18 14.29 17.80 8.44
CA TRP A 18 13.21 16.93 8.01
C TRP A 18 13.03 16.99 6.50
N LYS A 19 12.73 15.84 5.90
CA LYS A 19 12.25 15.73 4.54
C LYS A 19 10.78 15.33 4.56
N LEU A 20 9.91 16.26 4.17
CA LEU A 20 8.47 16.04 4.10
C LEU A 20 8.08 15.67 2.67
N GLY A 21 7.11 14.78 2.52
CA GLY A 21 6.61 14.34 1.23
C GLY A 21 5.09 14.23 1.23
N ALA A 22 4.49 14.50 0.08
CA ALA A 22 3.08 14.32 -0.18
C ALA A 22 2.91 13.68 -1.57
N ASN A 23 2.15 12.61 -1.65
CA ASN A 23 1.74 11.96 -2.90
C ASN A 23 0.21 11.85 -2.87
N THR A 24 -0.48 12.64 -3.67
CA THR A 24 -1.94 12.76 -3.67
C THR A 24 -2.49 12.45 -5.05
N GLY A 25 -3.48 11.57 -5.11
CA GLY A 25 -4.08 11.12 -6.35
C GLY A 25 -5.61 11.17 -6.32
N VAL A 26 -6.20 11.39 -7.49
CA VAL A 26 -7.65 11.26 -7.72
C VAL A 26 -7.87 10.38 -8.93
N PHE A 27 -8.68 9.34 -8.76
CA PHE A 27 -9.17 8.50 -9.83
C PHE A 27 -10.65 8.76 -10.05
N LEU A 28 -11.05 8.90 -11.31
CA LEU A 28 -12.44 9.01 -11.74
C LEU A 28 -12.70 7.88 -12.74
N GLY A 29 -13.67 7.03 -12.46
CA GLY A 29 -13.97 5.86 -13.28
C GLY A 29 -15.46 5.66 -13.49
N ASP A 30 -15.83 5.31 -14.72
CA ASP A 30 -17.20 4.99 -15.13
C ASP A 30 -17.21 3.77 -16.07
N GLU A 31 -18.39 3.26 -16.41
CA GLU A 31 -18.52 2.27 -17.48
C GLU A 31 -18.06 2.81 -18.84
N ASP A 32 -17.70 1.88 -19.73
CA ASP A 32 -17.32 2.19 -21.10
C ASP A 32 -18.03 1.33 -22.14
N GLY A 33 -18.27 1.91 -23.32
CA GLY A 33 -18.92 1.28 -24.45
C GLY A 33 -20.28 0.66 -24.11
N ALA A 34 -20.45 -0.63 -24.43
CA ALA A 34 -21.69 -1.37 -24.20
C ALA A 34 -21.92 -1.81 -22.74
N ALA A 35 -21.10 -1.33 -21.78
CA ALA A 35 -21.26 -1.60 -20.34
C ALA A 35 -21.44 -3.09 -19.98
N LYS A 36 -20.65 -3.98 -20.61
CA LYS A 36 -20.75 -5.46 -20.43
C LYS A 36 -20.56 -5.93 -18.98
N SER A 37 -20.01 -5.07 -18.12
CA SER A 37 -19.74 -5.33 -16.70
C SER A 37 -20.72 -4.61 -15.77
N GLY A 38 -21.82 -4.07 -16.31
CA GLY A 38 -22.79 -3.27 -15.58
C GLY A 38 -22.45 -1.78 -15.59
N GLN A 39 -23.34 -1.00 -14.95
CA GLN A 39 -23.11 0.41 -14.65
C GLN A 39 -22.03 0.54 -13.59
N MET A 40 -21.14 1.52 -13.73
CA MET A 40 -20.05 1.72 -12.78
C MET A 40 -19.89 3.19 -12.44
N ASP A 41 -19.64 3.47 -11.17
CA ASP A 41 -19.33 4.81 -10.66
C ASP A 41 -18.27 4.66 -9.57
N ASN A 42 -17.08 5.21 -9.83
CA ASN A 42 -15.97 5.21 -8.89
C ASN A 42 -15.30 6.59 -8.85
N LYS A 43 -15.10 7.10 -7.64
CA LYS A 43 -14.18 8.20 -7.36
C LYS A 43 -13.31 7.82 -6.19
N THR A 44 -12.01 7.65 -6.43
CA THR A 44 -11.06 7.29 -5.38
C THR A 44 -10.10 8.44 -5.13
N TYR A 45 -10.10 8.94 -3.90
CA TYR A 45 -9.16 9.94 -3.40
C TYR A 45 -8.10 9.22 -2.58
N THR A 46 -6.85 9.57 -2.79
CA THR A 46 -5.73 8.94 -2.09
C THR A 46 -4.66 9.97 -1.74
N ALA A 47 -4.10 9.86 -0.54
CA ALA A 47 -3.05 10.74 -0.07
C ALA A 47 -2.07 9.98 0.84
N MET A 48 -0.79 10.01 0.49
CA MET A 48 0.30 9.51 1.32
C MET A 48 1.18 10.68 1.73
N LEU A 49 1.22 10.96 3.03
CA LEU A 49 2.11 11.95 3.62
C LEU A 49 3.28 11.24 4.28
N SER A 50 4.50 11.77 4.13
CA SER A 50 5.70 11.21 4.71
C SER A 50 6.52 12.26 5.45
N ALA A 51 7.12 11.88 6.57
CA ALA A 51 8.07 12.69 7.31
C ALA A 51 9.32 11.86 7.63
N LYS A 52 10.43 12.20 6.97
CA LYS A 52 11.73 11.56 7.18
C LYS A 52 12.64 12.44 8.02
N LYS A 53 13.31 11.84 9.02
CA LYS A 53 14.41 12.46 9.77
C LYS A 53 15.46 11.41 10.11
N GLY A 54 16.70 11.67 9.70
CA GLY A 54 17.79 10.69 9.83
C GLY A 54 17.43 9.37 9.15
N THR A 55 17.42 8.29 9.93
CA THR A 55 17.14 6.92 9.48
C THR A 55 15.69 6.47 9.66
N SER A 56 14.83 7.31 10.24
CA SER A 56 13.40 7.04 10.39
C SER A 56 12.59 7.76 9.32
N THR A 57 11.57 7.07 8.77
CA THR A 57 10.53 7.69 7.96
C THR A 57 9.15 7.28 8.48
N PHE A 58 8.32 8.26 8.79
CA PHE A 58 6.94 8.06 9.21
C PHE A 58 6.00 8.38 8.06
N TYR A 59 4.90 7.66 7.97
CA TYR A 59 3.90 7.83 6.94
C TYR A 59 2.49 7.85 7.52
N VAL A 60 1.65 8.69 6.94
CA VAL A 60 0.20 8.72 7.14
C VAL A 60 -0.46 8.56 5.78
N GLY A 61 -1.21 7.48 5.59
CA GLY A 61 -2.01 7.25 4.40
C GLY A 61 -3.48 7.53 4.67
N LEU A 62 -4.15 8.18 3.74
CA LEU A 62 -5.59 8.45 3.78
C LEU A 62 -6.17 8.08 2.42
N GLN A 63 -7.30 7.36 2.43
CA GLN A 63 -7.96 6.91 1.21
C GLN A 63 -9.47 6.88 1.41
N GLN A 64 -10.19 7.27 0.37
CA GLN A 64 -11.64 7.24 0.34
C GLN A 64 -12.10 6.79 -1.04
N VAL A 65 -12.91 5.75 -1.07
CA VAL A 65 -13.61 5.28 -2.26
C VAL A 65 -15.05 5.77 -2.19
N HIS A 66 -15.50 6.42 -3.26
CA HIS A 66 -16.88 6.85 -3.44
C HIS A 66 -17.49 6.20 -4.68
N GLY A 67 -18.82 6.15 -4.69
CA GLY A 67 -19.61 5.56 -5.77
C GLY A 67 -20.01 4.12 -5.44
N SER A 68 -20.80 3.55 -6.34
CA SER A 68 -21.32 2.18 -6.21
C SER A 68 -20.29 1.10 -6.54
N THR A 69 -19.13 1.50 -7.11
CA THR A 69 -18.07 0.59 -7.57
C THR A 69 -16.76 0.87 -6.84
N GLY A 70 -16.05 -0.20 -6.47
CA GLY A 70 -14.69 -0.12 -5.94
C GLY A 70 -13.71 0.52 -6.94
N TRP A 71 -12.48 0.79 -6.50
CA TRP A 71 -11.46 1.34 -7.40
C TRP A 71 -11.16 0.35 -8.54
N MET A 72 -11.14 0.88 -9.76
CA MET A 72 -11.02 0.08 -10.96
C MET A 72 -9.55 -0.22 -11.28
N ARG A 73 -9.28 -1.47 -11.66
CA ARG A 73 -7.98 -1.93 -12.18
C ARG A 73 -8.17 -3.11 -13.12
N VAL A 74 -7.20 -3.33 -14.00
CA VAL A 74 -7.15 -4.55 -14.82
C VAL A 74 -6.80 -5.74 -13.94
N ASN A 75 -7.38 -6.91 -14.22
CA ASN A 75 -7.11 -8.13 -13.47
C ASN A 75 -5.61 -8.45 -13.46
N GLY A 76 -5.07 -8.77 -12.27
CA GLY A 76 -3.65 -9.03 -12.04
C GLY A 76 -2.79 -7.78 -11.81
N ALA A 77 -3.30 -6.57 -12.04
CA ALA A 77 -2.57 -5.34 -11.72
C ALA A 77 -2.55 -5.08 -10.20
N GLY A 78 -1.39 -4.68 -9.68
CA GLY A 78 -1.24 -4.27 -8.27
C GLY A 78 -1.98 -2.97 -7.95
N GLY A 79 -2.25 -2.73 -6.67
CA GLY A 79 -2.91 -1.52 -6.19
C GLY A 79 -1.96 -0.37 -5.86
N GLY A 80 -0.66 -0.50 -6.09
CA GLY A 80 0.38 0.40 -5.58
C GLY A 80 0.32 1.89 -5.96
N SER A 81 -0.65 2.31 -6.77
CA SER A 81 -0.97 3.73 -6.97
C SER A 81 -1.85 4.31 -5.87
N LEU A 82 -2.46 3.46 -5.05
CA LEU A 82 -3.25 3.79 -3.87
C LEU A 82 -2.35 3.88 -2.63
N ALA A 83 -2.50 4.93 -1.85
CA ALA A 83 -1.76 5.16 -0.62
C ALA A 83 -1.87 3.99 0.36
N ASN A 84 -3.06 3.37 0.45
CA ASN A 84 -3.31 2.28 1.39
C ASN A 84 -3.11 0.88 0.79
N ASP A 85 -2.44 0.76 -0.36
CA ASP A 85 -2.06 -0.55 -0.90
C ASP A 85 -1.14 -1.34 0.03
N SER A 86 -1.52 -2.59 0.31
CA SER A 86 -0.87 -3.48 1.27
C SER A 86 -0.32 -4.76 0.62
N PHE A 87 0.30 -5.67 1.38
CA PHE A 87 0.73 -6.96 0.84
C PHE A 87 -0.43 -7.92 0.52
N ILE A 88 -1.61 -7.68 1.10
CA ILE A 88 -2.77 -8.57 0.99
C ILE A 88 -3.98 -7.84 0.37
N THR A 89 -4.21 -6.58 0.71
CA THR A 89 -5.41 -5.83 0.31
C THR A 89 -5.06 -4.41 -0.10
N SER A 90 -5.93 -3.76 -0.89
CA SER A 90 -5.73 -2.38 -1.35
C SER A 90 -6.71 -1.38 -0.73
N TYR A 91 -7.62 -1.85 0.15
CA TYR A 91 -8.68 -1.05 0.80
C TYR A 91 -9.51 -0.26 -0.23
N ASP A 92 -9.87 -0.96 -1.30
CA ASP A 92 -10.42 -0.42 -2.54
C ASP A 92 -11.89 -0.81 -2.79
N ASN A 93 -12.60 -1.29 -1.77
CA ASN A 93 -14.02 -1.65 -1.91
C ASN A 93 -14.91 -0.40 -2.08
N ALA A 94 -16.11 -0.59 -2.62
CA ALA A 94 -17.09 0.50 -2.73
C ALA A 94 -17.40 1.08 -1.35
N GLY A 95 -17.51 2.41 -1.27
CA GLY A 95 -17.78 3.14 -0.02
C GLY A 95 -16.62 3.23 0.98
N GLU A 96 -15.55 2.45 0.80
CA GLU A 96 -14.55 2.23 1.83
C GLU A 96 -13.74 3.50 2.15
N LYS A 97 -13.64 3.80 3.44
CA LYS A 97 -12.75 4.82 4.00
C LYS A 97 -11.62 4.13 4.74
N SER A 98 -10.38 4.47 4.44
CA SER A 98 -9.23 3.88 5.14
C SER A 98 -8.13 4.86 5.50
N TRP A 99 -7.43 4.55 6.58
CA TRP A 99 -6.25 5.27 7.04
C TRP A 99 -5.11 4.32 7.37
N GLN A 100 -3.88 4.80 7.23
CA GLN A 100 -2.66 4.05 7.46
C GLN A 100 -1.69 4.83 8.35
N LEU A 101 -1.03 4.12 9.25
CA LEU A 101 0.19 4.57 9.91
C LEU A 101 1.32 3.61 9.56
N ARG A 102 2.47 4.14 9.15
CA ARG A 102 3.64 3.34 8.81
C ARG A 102 4.93 3.98 9.32
N HIS A 103 5.86 3.14 9.74
CA HIS A 103 7.21 3.54 10.14
C HIS A 103 8.23 2.63 9.46
N ASP A 104 9.17 3.27 8.76
CA ASP A 104 10.33 2.64 8.16
C ASP A 104 11.59 3.06 8.92
N TYR A 105 12.49 2.11 9.14
CA TYR A 105 13.77 2.34 9.81
C TYR A 105 14.93 1.69 9.06
N ASP A 106 15.99 2.47 8.86
CA ASP A 106 17.27 2.01 8.29
C ASP A 106 18.33 1.88 9.39
N PHE A 107 18.83 0.66 9.62
CA PHE A 107 19.79 0.39 10.69
C PHE A 107 21.23 0.83 10.34
N VAL A 108 21.47 1.48 9.19
CA VAL A 108 22.76 2.11 8.89
C VAL A 108 23.19 3.11 9.98
N GLY A 109 22.25 3.81 10.62
CA GLY A 109 22.53 4.72 11.72
C GLY A 109 23.04 4.01 12.99
N TRP A 110 22.89 2.69 13.06
CA TRP A 110 23.38 1.82 14.15
C TRP A 110 24.57 0.96 13.69
N GLY A 111 25.17 1.28 12.54
CA GLY A 111 26.31 0.55 12.01
C GLY A 111 25.96 -0.82 11.40
N ILE A 112 24.69 -1.09 11.10
CA ILE A 112 24.23 -2.34 10.47
C ILE A 112 23.72 -2.03 9.05
N PRO A 113 24.62 -1.73 8.09
CA PRO A 113 24.23 -1.43 6.72
C PRO A 113 23.51 -2.62 6.07
N GLY A 114 22.43 -2.32 5.35
CA GLY A 114 21.63 -3.31 4.63
C GLY A 114 20.48 -3.92 5.42
N LEU A 115 20.38 -3.69 6.74
CA LEU A 115 19.25 -4.10 7.57
C LEU A 115 18.19 -2.98 7.60
N THR A 116 16.94 -3.32 7.26
CA THR A 116 15.80 -2.40 7.32
C THR A 116 14.59 -3.05 7.98
N LEU A 117 13.77 -2.22 8.63
CA LEU A 117 12.49 -2.60 9.22
C LEU A 117 11.38 -1.70 8.67
N MET A 118 10.24 -2.29 8.33
CA MET A 118 8.99 -1.57 8.07
C MET A 118 7.89 -2.16 8.94
N ASN A 119 7.08 -1.30 9.53
CA ASN A 119 5.81 -1.68 10.15
C ASN A 119 4.70 -0.76 9.67
N ARG A 120 3.53 -1.33 9.43
CA ARG A 120 2.33 -0.55 9.14
C ARG A 120 1.08 -1.16 9.74
N TYR A 121 0.12 -0.28 10.00
CA TYR A 121 -1.24 -0.62 10.33
C TYR A 121 -2.16 0.16 9.41
N ILE A 122 -3.18 -0.49 8.86
CA ILE A 122 -4.21 0.12 8.03
C ILE A 122 -5.57 -0.33 8.57
N SER A 123 -6.51 0.61 8.67
CA SER A 123 -7.89 0.31 9.04
C SER A 123 -8.82 0.93 8.02
N GLY A 124 -9.77 0.12 7.55
CA GLY A 124 -10.86 0.47 6.65
C GLY A 124 -12.22 0.26 7.31
N ASP A 125 -13.14 1.17 7.03
CA ASP A 125 -14.55 1.09 7.41
C ASP A 125 -15.47 1.50 6.26
N ASN A 126 -16.78 1.34 6.45
CA ASN A 126 -17.81 1.67 5.47
C ASN A 126 -17.67 0.88 4.16
N VAL A 127 -17.23 -0.38 4.24
CA VAL A 127 -17.17 -1.29 3.08
C VAL A 127 -18.57 -1.67 2.65
N HIS A 128 -18.88 -1.43 1.38
CA HIS A 128 -20.15 -1.79 0.74
C HIS A 128 -19.92 -2.97 -0.20
N ILE A 129 -20.50 -4.11 0.16
CA ILE A 129 -20.52 -5.33 -0.65
C ILE A 129 -21.92 -5.96 -0.55
N GLY A 130 -22.25 -6.94 -1.40
CA GLY A 130 -23.61 -7.48 -1.46
C GLY A 130 -24.20 -8.00 -0.13
N SER A 131 -23.39 -8.27 0.89
CA SER A 131 -23.81 -8.71 2.23
C SER A 131 -23.77 -7.62 3.32
N THR A 132 -23.19 -6.44 3.09
CA THR A 132 -23.08 -5.37 4.10
C THR A 132 -22.87 -4.00 3.46
N ASP A 133 -23.35 -2.95 4.12
CA ASP A 133 -23.11 -1.55 3.80
C ASP A 133 -22.28 -0.82 4.88
N ASN A 134 -21.69 -1.57 5.80
CA ASN A 134 -20.86 -1.01 6.88
C ASN A 134 -19.77 -1.98 7.34
N GLY A 135 -19.18 -2.72 6.39
CA GLY A 135 -18.09 -3.65 6.69
C GLY A 135 -16.82 -2.93 7.15
N LYS A 136 -16.02 -3.62 7.94
CA LYS A 136 -14.72 -3.16 8.43
C LYS A 136 -13.64 -4.18 8.15
N GLU A 137 -12.46 -3.67 7.80
CA GLU A 137 -11.25 -4.46 7.69
C GLU A 137 -10.06 -3.73 8.31
N TRP A 138 -9.10 -4.51 8.81
CA TRP A 138 -7.83 -3.94 9.24
C TRP A 138 -6.69 -4.91 9.01
N GLY A 139 -5.52 -4.34 8.76
CA GLY A 139 -4.31 -5.06 8.46
C GLY A 139 -3.14 -4.52 9.29
N ARG A 140 -2.31 -5.42 9.81
CA ARG A 140 -1.00 -5.11 10.38
C ARG A 140 0.04 -5.88 9.59
N GLU A 141 1.07 -5.19 9.12
CA GLU A 141 2.15 -5.79 8.33
C GLU A 141 3.51 -5.31 8.81
N SER A 142 4.46 -6.23 8.84
CA SER A 142 5.85 -6.00 9.21
C SER A 142 6.78 -6.61 8.16
N GLU A 143 7.85 -5.93 7.79
CA GLU A 143 8.92 -6.45 6.94
C GLU A 143 10.26 -6.23 7.64
N ILE A 144 11.06 -7.30 7.76
CA ILE A 144 12.49 -7.23 8.07
C ILE A 144 13.24 -7.65 6.81
N ALA A 145 14.17 -6.83 6.34
CA ALA A 145 14.98 -7.12 5.18
C ALA A 145 16.47 -6.95 5.49
N TYR A 146 17.30 -7.81 4.93
CA TYR A 146 18.75 -7.72 5.01
C TYR A 146 19.40 -7.96 3.65
N VAL A 147 20.34 -7.09 3.27
CA VAL A 147 21.20 -7.28 2.10
C VAL A 147 22.62 -7.54 2.57
N ILE A 148 23.24 -8.63 2.10
CA ILE A 148 24.63 -8.95 2.43
C ILE A 148 25.57 -7.94 1.76
N GLN A 149 26.41 -7.29 2.56
CA GLN A 149 27.22 -6.14 2.14
C GLN A 149 28.57 -6.53 1.49
N SER A 150 29.10 -7.72 1.80
CA SER A 150 30.43 -8.16 1.35
C SER A 150 30.55 -9.69 1.24
N GLY A 151 31.68 -10.17 0.72
CA GLY A 151 31.96 -11.60 0.56
C GLY A 151 31.27 -12.26 -0.63
N ALA A 152 31.29 -13.58 -0.67
CA ALA A 152 30.81 -14.40 -1.80
C ALA A 152 29.31 -14.23 -2.08
N PHE A 153 28.52 -13.89 -1.07
CA PHE A 153 27.07 -13.69 -1.18
C PHE A 153 26.67 -12.21 -1.23
N LYS A 154 27.61 -11.30 -1.52
CA LYS A 154 27.32 -9.86 -1.63
C LYS A 154 26.13 -9.62 -2.57
N ASN A 155 25.22 -8.74 -2.16
CA ASN A 155 23.94 -8.41 -2.82
C ASN A 155 22.83 -9.46 -2.71
N LEU A 156 23.06 -10.62 -2.08
CA LEU A 156 21.95 -11.49 -1.69
C LEU A 156 21.07 -10.74 -0.69
N SER A 157 19.78 -10.70 -0.97
CA SER A 157 18.78 -10.09 -0.11
C SER A 157 17.84 -11.14 0.46
N LEU A 158 17.63 -11.10 1.77
CA LEU A 158 16.60 -11.85 2.49
C LEU A 158 15.52 -10.86 2.95
N LYS A 159 14.25 -11.20 2.74
CA LYS A 159 13.12 -10.47 3.30
C LYS A 159 12.18 -11.43 4.00
N TRP A 160 11.78 -11.08 5.21
CA TRP A 160 10.67 -11.72 5.90
C TRP A 160 9.54 -10.72 6.08
N ARG A 161 8.36 -11.08 5.57
CA ARG A 161 7.11 -10.33 5.72
C ARG A 161 6.17 -11.12 6.61
N ASN A 162 5.62 -10.45 7.62
CA ASN A 162 4.53 -10.98 8.44
C ASN A 162 3.32 -10.06 8.28
N SER A 163 2.15 -10.65 8.08
CA SER A 163 0.91 -9.91 7.86
C SER A 163 -0.23 -10.54 8.65
N THR A 164 -1.12 -9.71 9.16
CA THR A 164 -2.37 -10.08 9.84
C THR A 164 -3.47 -9.26 9.21
N LEU A 165 -4.46 -9.91 8.59
CA LEU A 165 -5.66 -9.28 8.04
C LEU A 165 -6.89 -9.79 8.79
N ARG A 166 -7.79 -8.89 9.19
CA ARG A 166 -9.08 -9.23 9.78
C ARG A 166 -10.19 -8.46 9.08
N ARG A 167 -11.33 -9.13 8.88
CA ARG A 167 -12.55 -8.60 8.25
C ARG A 167 -13.78 -9.07 9.02
N ASP A 168 -14.79 -8.23 9.16
CA ASP A 168 -16.08 -8.60 9.76
C ASP A 168 -17.17 -8.97 8.75
N PHE A 169 -16.91 -8.72 7.46
CA PHE A 169 -17.85 -8.90 6.36
C PHE A 169 -17.53 -10.08 5.43
N SER A 170 -16.43 -10.79 5.70
CA SER A 170 -16.04 -11.98 4.92
C SER A 170 -15.23 -12.95 5.76
N ASN A 171 -15.22 -14.22 5.36
CA ASN A 171 -14.37 -15.24 5.97
C ASN A 171 -12.89 -15.11 5.58
N PHE A 172 -12.51 -14.08 4.82
CA PHE A 172 -11.14 -13.83 4.37
C PHE A 172 -10.35 -13.06 5.43
N SER A 173 -10.15 -13.68 6.58
CA SER A 173 -9.20 -13.25 7.61
C SER A 173 -8.00 -14.19 7.60
N MET A 174 -6.78 -13.67 7.72
CA MET A 174 -5.58 -14.49 7.62
C MET A 174 -4.39 -13.96 8.40
N ASP A 175 -3.49 -14.87 8.75
CA ASP A 175 -2.12 -14.57 9.14
C ASP A 175 -1.19 -15.16 8.08
N ASP A 176 -0.30 -14.34 7.52
CA ASP A 176 0.54 -14.68 6.37
C ASP A 176 2.02 -14.42 6.69
N ASN A 177 2.88 -15.35 6.29
CA ASN A 177 4.33 -15.23 6.39
C ASN A 177 4.96 -15.51 5.04
N ARG A 178 5.76 -14.56 4.54
CA ARG A 178 6.52 -14.71 3.29
C ARG A 178 8.00 -14.54 3.55
N VAL A 179 8.79 -15.53 3.16
CA VAL A 179 10.25 -15.45 3.13
C VAL A 179 10.68 -15.37 1.67
N ILE A 180 11.40 -14.30 1.33
CA ILE A 180 11.83 -14.01 -0.04
C ILE A 180 13.35 -13.93 -0.04
N ILE A 181 13.98 -14.79 -0.85
CA ILE A 181 15.42 -14.79 -1.07
C ILE A 181 15.64 -14.39 -2.52
N ASN A 182 16.44 -13.35 -2.72
CA ASN A 182 16.77 -12.86 -4.07
C ASN A 182 18.27 -12.65 -4.18
N TYR A 183 18.87 -13.18 -5.24
CA TYR A 183 20.29 -13.03 -5.54
C TYR A 183 20.46 -12.50 -6.98
N PRO A 184 20.77 -11.20 -7.15
CA PRO A 184 20.92 -10.62 -8.48
C PRO A 184 22.27 -11.03 -9.09
N ILE A 185 22.21 -11.88 -10.11
CA ILE A 185 23.38 -12.28 -10.90
C ILE A 185 23.47 -11.37 -12.12
N LYS A 186 24.57 -10.62 -12.22
CA LYS A 186 24.86 -9.79 -13.39
C LYS A 186 25.55 -10.64 -14.45
N PHE A 187 24.98 -10.69 -15.65
CA PHE A 187 25.48 -11.52 -16.74
C PHE A 187 26.35 -10.78 -17.75
N LEU A 188 26.47 -9.45 -17.67
CA LEU A 188 27.49 -8.53 -18.21
C LEU A 188 26.98 -7.09 -18.04
#